data_AF-A0A1W9M9A1-F1
#
_entry.id   AF-A0A1W9M9A1-F1
#
_cell.length_a   1.000
_cell.length_b   1.000
_cell.length_c   1.000
_cell.angle_alpha   90.00
_cell.angle_beta   90.00
_cell.angle_gamma   90.00
#
_symmetry.space_group_name_H-M   'P 1'
#
loop_
_entity.id
_entity.type
_entity.pdbx_description
1 polymer ?
#
loop_
_entity_poly.entity_id
_entity_poly.type
_entity_poly.pdbx_seq_one_letter_code
_entity_poly.pdbx_strand_id
1 'polypeptide(L)'
;MIKKFLLITAIISVGFMSGCAVQGKKAFQPVNLSPKLQSGQYVQKTDNFLVILDASSTMADPYKEKRKLTIAKEIVSNIHQTVPQELRLKGALRSIGNTVSPFTSRTDLPYSFAEYSLNRNLDDGLKIVKRASGQTPLGLSIAAAADDLKAVDGRTAVILVSDGISDDDAAGAALRMKQAYGDKVAIFPILIGDDPAGKRNMEKLARAGVGGFSETGDNLVTPENIADYVEKVFLAKVTDSDGDGVPDSKDKCPDTPVGIKVDENGCPVDTDGDGVTDDRDQCPDTPADTKVDERGCPTEEELPAPRPVIENCLEVPKGLKDVKIDDRGCWILENVLFDSGKWKIRSKYYAQLDELAKTLKKNPDLQIMIQGHTDNIGSAEYNQGLSERRAHAVMMYLKKKGVEPKRLSTVGYGFKNPVASNDTKQGKAKNRRVQLEPMKVNP
;
A
#
# COMPACT_ATOMS: atom_id res chain seq x y z
N MET A 1 -35.31 -82.03 -1.88
CA MET A 1 -33.84 -82.07 -2.00
C MET A 1 -33.44 -81.51 -3.36
N ILE A 2 -32.49 -80.57 -3.34
CA ILE A 2 -31.64 -80.10 -4.46
C ILE A 2 -32.31 -79.13 -5.47
N LYS A 3 -32.05 -77.84 -5.23
CA LYS A 3 -32.12 -76.73 -6.21
C LYS A 3 -31.02 -76.93 -7.27
N LYS A 4 -31.34 -76.76 -8.56
CA LYS A 4 -30.37 -76.40 -9.60
C LYS A 4 -30.79 -75.07 -10.23
N PHE A 5 -29.88 -74.11 -10.09
CA PHE A 5 -29.88 -72.78 -10.68
C PHE A 5 -29.63 -72.91 -12.19
N LEU A 6 -30.45 -72.25 -13.02
CA LEU A 6 -30.11 -71.97 -14.42
C LEU A 6 -30.16 -70.46 -14.60
N LEU A 7 -28.98 -69.87 -14.83
CA LEU A 7 -28.77 -68.46 -15.12
C LEU A 7 -29.04 -68.25 -16.62
N ILE A 8 -30.01 -67.40 -16.98
CA ILE A 8 -30.18 -66.90 -18.35
C ILE A 8 -29.91 -65.40 -18.31
N THR A 9 -28.80 -65.01 -18.92
CA THR A 9 -28.35 -63.63 -19.11
C THR A 9 -29.17 -62.96 -20.23
N ALA A 10 -29.89 -61.89 -19.89
CA ALA A 10 -30.53 -61.01 -20.86
C ALA A 10 -29.53 -59.94 -21.33
N ILE A 11 -29.26 -59.92 -22.64
CA ILE A 11 -28.41 -58.94 -23.31
C ILE A 11 -29.23 -57.66 -23.49
N ILE A 12 -28.85 -56.58 -22.78
CA ILE A 12 -29.37 -55.23 -23.00
C ILE A 12 -28.48 -54.54 -24.04
N SER A 13 -29.02 -54.40 -25.25
CA SER A 13 -28.45 -53.59 -26.32
C SER A 13 -28.57 -52.10 -25.98
N VAL A 14 -27.47 -51.48 -25.53
CA VAL A 14 -27.36 -50.04 -25.37
C VAL A 14 -27.01 -49.42 -26.72
N GLY A 15 -27.99 -48.78 -27.36
CA GLY A 15 -27.77 -47.96 -28.54
C GLY A 15 -26.97 -46.71 -28.17
N PHE A 16 -25.75 -46.60 -28.70
CA PHE A 16 -24.97 -45.38 -28.68
C PHE A 16 -25.59 -44.36 -29.65
N MET A 17 -26.53 -43.57 -29.15
CA MET A 17 -26.90 -42.30 -29.79
C MET A 17 -25.72 -41.33 -29.57
N SER A 18 -24.86 -41.23 -30.58
CA SER A 18 -23.79 -40.22 -30.64
C SER A 18 -24.45 -38.85 -30.87
N GLY A 19 -24.90 -38.22 -29.78
CA GLY A 19 -25.29 -36.82 -29.79
C GLY A 19 -24.05 -35.96 -30.00
N CYS A 20 -23.96 -35.28 -31.14
CA CYS A 20 -23.02 -34.19 -31.33
C CYS A 20 -23.36 -33.09 -30.33
N ALA A 21 -22.59 -32.98 -29.25
CA ALA A 21 -22.66 -31.83 -28.37
C ALA A 21 -22.19 -30.60 -29.14
N VAL A 22 -23.14 -29.75 -29.55
CA VAL A 22 -22.85 -28.40 -30.02
C VAL A 22 -22.21 -27.68 -28.83
N GLN A 23 -20.88 -27.56 -28.82
CA GLN A 23 -20.16 -26.69 -27.90
C GLN A 23 -20.65 -25.25 -28.17
N GLY A 24 -21.62 -24.79 -27.38
CA GLY A 24 -22.05 -23.40 -27.40
C GLY A 24 -20.83 -22.51 -27.18
N LYS A 25 -20.60 -21.53 -28.07
CA LYS A 25 -19.53 -20.53 -27.90
C LYS A 25 -19.68 -19.92 -26.50
N LYS A 26 -18.68 -20.13 -25.65
CA LYS A 26 -18.64 -19.60 -24.27
C LYS A 26 -18.77 -18.07 -24.36
N ALA A 27 -19.70 -17.49 -23.59
CA ALA A 27 -19.88 -16.04 -23.55
C ALA A 27 -18.58 -15.35 -23.09
N PHE A 28 -18.28 -14.18 -23.66
CA PHE A 28 -17.13 -13.37 -23.25
C PHE A 28 -17.19 -13.10 -21.74
N GLN A 29 -16.04 -13.18 -21.06
CA GLN A 29 -15.91 -12.93 -19.63
C GLN A 29 -14.86 -11.84 -19.44
N PRO A 30 -15.22 -10.60 -19.09
CA PRO A 30 -14.26 -9.52 -18.95
C PRO A 30 -13.29 -9.78 -17.79
N VAL A 31 -12.03 -9.39 -17.96
CA VAL A 31 -11.05 -9.40 -16.86
C VAL A 31 -11.36 -8.24 -15.93
N ASN A 32 -11.40 -8.51 -14.62
CA ASN A 32 -11.61 -7.47 -13.63
C ASN A 32 -10.32 -6.66 -13.38
N LEU A 33 -10.32 -5.41 -13.82
CA LEU A 33 -9.20 -4.48 -13.64
C LEU A 33 -9.29 -3.64 -12.35
N SER A 34 -10.40 -3.70 -11.61
CA SER A 34 -10.59 -2.96 -10.34
C SER A 34 -9.49 -3.19 -9.29
N PRO A 35 -8.91 -4.40 -9.11
CA PRO A 35 -7.84 -4.61 -8.13
C PRO A 35 -6.60 -3.72 -8.37
N LYS A 36 -6.31 -3.37 -9.62
CA LYS A 36 -5.18 -2.49 -9.99
C LYS A 36 -5.39 -1.03 -9.59
N LEU A 37 -6.65 -0.59 -9.58
CA LEU A 37 -7.05 0.74 -9.11
C LEU A 37 -7.07 0.78 -7.58
N GLN A 38 -7.61 -0.27 -6.96
CA GLN A 38 -7.72 -0.38 -5.49
C GLN A 38 -6.36 -0.48 -4.80
N SER A 39 -5.36 -1.09 -5.47
CA SER A 39 -3.99 -1.13 -4.95
C SER A 39 -3.26 0.21 -5.03
N GLY A 40 -3.81 1.22 -5.71
CA GLY A 40 -3.13 2.49 -5.97
C GLY A 40 -2.03 2.43 -7.03
N GLN A 41 -1.76 1.25 -7.61
CA GLN A 41 -0.75 1.06 -8.65
C GLN A 41 -1.10 1.80 -9.95
N TYR A 42 -2.39 2.03 -10.20
CA TYR A 42 -2.90 2.72 -11.37
C TYR A 42 -3.90 3.80 -10.98
N VAL A 43 -3.93 4.87 -11.78
CA VAL A 43 -4.91 5.95 -11.72
C VAL A 43 -5.59 6.15 -13.06
N GLN A 44 -6.71 6.87 -13.06
CA GLN A 44 -7.42 7.25 -14.27
C GLN A 44 -6.51 8.11 -15.18
N LYS A 45 -6.33 7.67 -16.42
CA LYS A 45 -5.54 8.38 -17.45
C LYS A 45 -6.39 9.35 -18.26
N THR A 46 -7.64 9.00 -18.51
CA THR A 46 -8.56 9.72 -19.41
C THR A 46 -9.85 10.07 -18.71
N ASP A 47 -10.44 11.22 -19.02
CA ASP A 47 -11.70 11.71 -18.46
C ASP A 47 -12.89 11.40 -19.37
N ASN A 48 -12.65 11.31 -20.68
CA ASN A 48 -13.67 10.99 -21.66
C ASN A 48 -13.19 9.94 -22.66
N PHE A 49 -14.12 9.28 -23.33
CA PHE A 49 -13.83 8.53 -24.53
C PHE A 49 -14.91 8.70 -25.59
N LEU A 50 -14.49 8.66 -26.85
CA LEU A 50 -15.36 8.69 -28.02
C LEU A 50 -14.99 7.53 -28.92
N VAL A 51 -15.94 6.63 -29.16
CA VAL A 51 -15.78 5.58 -30.15
C VAL A 51 -16.20 6.13 -31.51
N ILE A 52 -15.34 6.02 -32.52
CA ILE A 52 -15.70 6.21 -33.92
C ILE A 52 -15.78 4.82 -34.54
N LEU A 53 -17.00 4.37 -34.84
CA LEU A 53 -17.26 3.06 -35.43
C LEU A 53 -17.54 3.18 -36.92
N ASP A 54 -16.68 2.57 -37.72
CA ASP A 54 -16.87 2.51 -39.16
C ASP A 54 -17.87 1.42 -39.56
N ALA A 55 -18.91 1.86 -40.27
CA ALA A 55 -19.94 1.02 -40.86
C ALA A 55 -20.17 1.43 -42.34
N SER A 56 -19.10 1.81 -43.02
CA SER A 56 -19.03 2.01 -44.47
C SER A 56 -19.20 0.70 -45.24
N SER A 57 -19.20 0.79 -46.57
CA SER A 57 -19.41 -0.38 -47.45
C SER A 57 -18.29 -1.42 -47.34
N THR A 58 -17.03 -1.01 -47.11
CA THR A 58 -15.89 -1.94 -46.99
C THR A 58 -15.98 -2.80 -45.71
N MET A 59 -16.71 -2.32 -44.70
CA MET A 59 -16.98 -3.06 -43.47
C MET A 59 -18.06 -4.16 -43.65
N ALA A 60 -18.67 -4.26 -44.84
CA ALA A 60 -19.60 -5.33 -45.19
C ALA A 60 -18.88 -6.64 -45.55
N ASP A 61 -17.60 -6.54 -45.90
CA ASP A 61 -16.80 -7.67 -46.36
C ASP A 61 -16.70 -8.76 -45.28
N PRO A 62 -16.70 -10.04 -45.69
CA PRO A 62 -16.36 -11.12 -44.79
C PRO A 62 -14.87 -11.02 -44.41
N TYR A 63 -14.58 -11.21 -43.13
CA TYR A 63 -13.24 -11.36 -42.62
C TYR A 63 -13.26 -12.47 -41.55
N LYS A 64 -12.44 -13.50 -41.75
CA LYS A 64 -12.54 -14.77 -41.01
C LYS A 64 -13.96 -15.36 -41.17
N GLU A 65 -14.67 -15.61 -40.06
CA GLU A 65 -16.01 -16.24 -40.05
C GLU A 65 -17.18 -15.24 -39.93
N LYS A 66 -16.90 -13.93 -39.92
CA LYS A 66 -17.89 -12.87 -39.67
C LYS A 66 -17.72 -11.71 -40.64
N ARG A 67 -18.68 -10.79 -40.69
CA ARG A 67 -18.46 -9.49 -41.36
C ARG A 67 -17.55 -8.63 -40.51
N LYS A 68 -16.73 -7.78 -41.14
CA LYS A 68 -15.86 -6.83 -40.43
C LYS A 68 -16.65 -5.97 -39.43
N LEU A 69 -17.81 -5.41 -39.82
CA LEU A 69 -18.66 -4.64 -38.89
C LEU A 69 -19.12 -5.45 -37.67
N THR A 70 -19.40 -6.75 -37.82
CA THR A 70 -19.76 -7.60 -36.69
C THR A 70 -18.60 -7.73 -35.71
N ILE A 71 -17.39 -7.97 -36.21
CA ILE A 71 -16.18 -8.06 -35.39
C ILE A 71 -15.92 -6.73 -34.68
N ALA A 72 -16.04 -5.61 -35.39
CA ALA A 72 -15.86 -4.27 -34.85
C ALA A 72 -16.80 -4.01 -33.65
N LYS A 73 -18.09 -4.31 -33.79
CA LYS A 73 -19.08 -4.13 -32.72
C LYS A 73 -18.83 -5.04 -31.52
N GLU A 74 -18.40 -6.28 -31.75
CA GLU A 74 -18.04 -7.21 -30.68
C GLU A 74 -16.84 -6.70 -29.88
N ILE A 75 -15.80 -6.19 -30.55
CA ILE A 75 -14.63 -5.60 -29.87
C ILE A 75 -15.05 -4.39 -29.04
N VAL A 76 -15.85 -3.47 -29.59
CA VAL A 76 -16.33 -2.30 -28.83
C VAL A 76 -17.16 -2.72 -27.62
N SER A 77 -18.04 -3.72 -27.75
CA SER A 77 -18.83 -4.24 -26.63
C SER A 77 -17.97 -4.95 -25.58
N ASN A 78 -16.91 -5.67 -25.99
CA ASN A 78 -15.98 -6.31 -25.08
C ASN A 78 -15.12 -5.29 -24.32
N ILE A 79 -14.68 -4.22 -24.99
CA ILE A 79 -14.02 -3.07 -24.35
C ILE A 79 -14.97 -2.45 -23.33
N HIS A 80 -16.22 -2.12 -23.74
CA HIS A 80 -17.27 -1.59 -22.85
C HIS A 80 -17.40 -2.42 -21.57
N GLN A 81 -17.52 -3.75 -21.71
CA GLN A 81 -17.65 -4.69 -20.60
C GLN A 81 -16.42 -4.78 -19.68
N THR A 82 -15.24 -4.37 -20.15
CA THR A 82 -13.96 -4.52 -19.44
C THR A 82 -13.50 -3.22 -18.77
N VAL A 83 -14.06 -2.06 -19.14
CA VAL A 83 -13.72 -0.77 -18.51
C VAL A 83 -14.15 -0.77 -17.02
N PRO A 84 -13.24 -0.51 -16.07
CA PRO A 84 -13.56 -0.46 -14.64
C PRO A 84 -14.64 0.58 -14.33
N GLN A 85 -15.56 0.26 -13.41
CA GLN A 85 -16.69 1.12 -13.06
C GLN A 85 -16.34 2.20 -12.03
N GLU A 86 -15.15 2.13 -11.44
CA GLU A 86 -14.58 3.14 -10.55
C GLU A 86 -14.09 4.37 -11.33
N LEU A 87 -13.88 4.24 -12.64
CA LEU A 87 -13.48 5.35 -13.50
C LEU A 87 -14.66 6.31 -13.70
N ARG A 88 -14.42 7.60 -13.54
CA ARG A 88 -15.39 8.67 -13.78
C ARG A 88 -15.20 9.16 -15.21
N LEU A 89 -15.83 8.46 -16.15
CA LEU A 89 -15.70 8.72 -17.58
C LEU A 89 -16.98 9.32 -18.16
N LYS A 90 -16.83 10.13 -19.22
CA LYS A 90 -17.93 10.41 -20.16
C LYS A 90 -17.69 9.67 -21.47
N GLY A 91 -18.70 8.96 -21.96
CA GLY A 91 -18.63 8.17 -23.18
C GLY A 91 -19.50 8.73 -24.30
N ALA A 92 -19.06 8.56 -25.55
CA ALA A 92 -19.82 8.86 -26.76
C ALA A 92 -19.54 7.83 -27.87
N LEU A 93 -20.48 7.70 -28.83
CA LEU A 93 -20.33 6.88 -30.03
C LEU A 93 -20.72 7.68 -31.26
N ARG A 94 -19.78 7.80 -32.18
CA ARG A 94 -19.95 8.30 -33.55
C ARG A 94 -19.88 7.12 -34.51
N SER A 95 -20.68 7.16 -35.58
CA SER A 95 -20.65 6.18 -36.64
C SER A 95 -20.29 6.80 -37.99
N ILE A 96 -19.71 6.01 -38.87
CA ILE A 96 -19.44 6.33 -40.28
C ILE A 96 -20.30 5.43 -41.16
N GLY A 97 -20.87 5.97 -42.24
CA GLY A 97 -21.75 5.19 -43.10
C GLY A 97 -23.09 4.92 -42.42
N ASN A 98 -23.45 3.65 -42.26
CA ASN A 98 -24.78 3.21 -41.79
C ASN A 98 -25.93 3.80 -42.62
N THR A 99 -25.72 4.02 -43.91
CA THR A 99 -26.67 4.66 -44.83
C THR A 99 -27.45 3.63 -45.64
N VAL A 100 -28.57 4.07 -46.25
CA VAL A 100 -29.29 3.27 -47.24
C VAL A 100 -28.59 3.23 -48.61
N SER A 101 -27.74 4.20 -48.92
CA SER A 101 -27.06 4.35 -50.21
C SER A 101 -25.54 4.24 -50.06
N PRO A 102 -24.86 3.39 -50.86
CA PRO A 102 -23.42 3.17 -50.75
C PRO A 102 -22.58 4.39 -51.17
N PHE A 103 -23.16 5.34 -51.90
CA PHE A 103 -22.47 6.54 -52.39
C PHE A 103 -22.60 7.74 -51.44
N THR A 104 -23.30 7.58 -50.32
CA THR A 104 -23.49 8.66 -49.35
C THR A 104 -22.35 8.68 -48.35
N SER A 105 -21.65 9.81 -48.26
CA SER A 105 -20.79 10.16 -47.14
C SER A 105 -21.64 10.67 -45.98
N ARG A 106 -21.63 9.96 -44.84
CA ARG A 106 -22.38 10.33 -43.64
C ARG A 106 -21.60 9.96 -42.39
N THR A 107 -21.66 10.83 -41.40
CA THR A 107 -21.28 10.52 -40.02
C THR A 107 -22.39 11.01 -39.09
N ASP A 108 -22.72 10.20 -38.08
CA ASP A 108 -23.74 10.51 -37.08
C ASP A 108 -23.15 10.36 -35.68
N LEU A 109 -23.74 11.00 -34.67
CA LEU A 109 -23.43 10.79 -33.25
C LEU A 109 -24.60 10.06 -32.56
N PRO A 110 -24.79 8.74 -32.78
CA PRO A 110 -25.88 7.97 -32.17
C PRO A 110 -25.96 8.09 -30.64
N TYR A 111 -24.82 8.30 -29.99
CA TYR A 111 -24.73 8.48 -28.54
C TYR A 111 -23.78 9.65 -28.25
N SER A 112 -24.33 10.73 -27.73
CA SER A 112 -23.55 11.90 -27.33
C SER A 112 -22.90 11.70 -25.95
N PHE A 113 -21.97 12.58 -25.59
CA PHE A 113 -21.26 12.51 -24.32
C PHE A 113 -22.23 12.48 -23.12
N ALA A 114 -22.16 11.40 -22.36
CA ALA A 114 -22.87 11.25 -21.10
C ALA A 114 -22.02 10.46 -20.10
N GLU A 115 -22.33 10.60 -18.81
CA GLU A 115 -21.69 9.83 -17.74
C GLU A 115 -21.74 8.32 -18.04
N TYR A 116 -20.56 7.71 -18.08
CA TYR A 116 -20.36 6.33 -18.47
C TYR A 116 -20.77 5.36 -17.38
N SER A 117 -21.39 4.26 -17.78
CA SER A 117 -21.69 3.12 -16.92
C SER A 117 -21.99 1.92 -17.81
N LEU A 118 -21.66 0.71 -17.36
CA LEU A 118 -22.02 -0.54 -18.05
C LEU A 118 -23.51 -0.65 -18.36
N ASN A 119 -24.36 -0.06 -17.52
CA ASN A 119 -25.81 -0.10 -17.65
C ASN A 119 -26.39 0.99 -18.57
N ARG A 120 -25.55 1.83 -19.19
CA ARG A 120 -26.01 2.94 -20.05
C ARG A 120 -25.52 2.78 -21.50
N ASN A 121 -26.49 2.84 -22.41
CA ASN A 121 -26.56 3.36 -23.77
C ASN A 121 -25.44 3.16 -24.82
N LEU A 122 -24.20 2.72 -24.51
CA LEU A 122 -23.19 2.48 -25.56
C LEU A 122 -23.56 1.28 -26.43
N ASP A 123 -23.99 0.16 -25.82
CA ASP A 123 -24.52 -1.00 -26.54
C ASP A 123 -25.80 -0.65 -27.33
N ASP A 124 -26.61 0.31 -26.86
CA ASP A 124 -27.77 0.80 -27.61
C ASP A 124 -27.35 1.65 -28.82
N GLY A 125 -26.31 2.48 -28.67
CA GLY A 125 -25.63 3.14 -29.77
C GLY A 125 -25.14 2.14 -30.82
N LEU A 126 -24.53 1.03 -30.39
CA LEU A 126 -24.12 -0.05 -31.28
C LEU A 126 -25.32 -0.68 -32.01
N LYS A 127 -26.50 -0.80 -31.38
CA LYS A 127 -27.72 -1.32 -32.03
C LYS A 127 -28.27 -0.37 -33.11
N ILE A 128 -28.01 0.94 -33.02
CA ILE A 128 -28.39 1.93 -34.05
C ILE A 128 -27.57 1.72 -35.34
N VAL A 129 -26.32 1.27 -35.21
CA VAL A 129 -25.44 0.94 -36.34
C VAL A 129 -25.79 -0.46 -36.88
N LYS A 130 -26.72 -0.50 -37.84
CA LYS A 130 -27.37 -1.74 -38.30
C LYS A 130 -26.71 -2.35 -39.54
N ARG A 131 -26.09 -1.52 -40.38
CA ARG A 131 -25.62 -1.94 -41.71
C ARG A 131 -24.27 -1.33 -42.04
N ALA A 132 -23.48 -2.10 -42.78
CA ALA A 132 -22.27 -1.64 -43.42
C ALA A 132 -22.64 -1.14 -44.83
N SER A 133 -22.69 0.18 -45.01
CA SER A 133 -23.03 0.85 -46.27
C SER A 133 -22.70 2.33 -46.20
N GLY A 134 -22.27 2.89 -47.33
CA GLY A 134 -21.84 4.29 -47.48
C GLY A 134 -20.37 4.37 -47.85
N GLN A 135 -19.92 5.59 -48.12
CA GLN A 135 -18.50 5.92 -48.27
C GLN A 135 -17.79 5.87 -46.91
N THR A 136 -16.46 5.90 -46.92
CA THR A 136 -15.61 5.86 -45.71
C THR A 136 -14.88 7.18 -45.49
N PRO A 137 -15.59 8.28 -45.13
CA PRO A 137 -14.97 9.57 -44.89
C PRO A 137 -14.40 9.63 -43.46
N LEU A 138 -13.27 8.94 -43.22
CA LEU A 138 -12.63 8.92 -41.90
C LEU A 138 -12.22 10.33 -41.45
N GLY A 139 -11.69 11.16 -42.34
CA GLY A 139 -11.30 12.53 -42.06
C GLY A 139 -12.47 13.41 -41.65
N LEU A 140 -13.61 13.32 -42.35
CA LEU A 140 -14.85 13.98 -41.93
C LEU A 140 -15.29 13.52 -40.54
N SER A 141 -15.22 12.22 -40.26
CA SER A 141 -15.63 11.68 -38.97
C SER A 141 -14.74 12.15 -37.81
N ILE A 142 -13.43 12.26 -38.05
CA ILE A 142 -12.45 12.78 -37.10
C ILE A 142 -12.67 14.29 -36.89
N ALA A 143 -12.91 15.06 -37.95
CA ALA A 143 -13.24 16.48 -37.81
C ALA A 143 -14.52 16.70 -37.00
N ALA A 144 -15.57 15.92 -37.27
CA ALA A 144 -16.83 15.99 -36.52
C ALA A 144 -16.65 15.53 -35.05
N ALA A 145 -15.83 14.51 -34.82
CA ALA A 145 -15.42 14.12 -33.47
C ALA A 145 -14.71 15.27 -32.74
N ALA A 146 -13.85 16.02 -33.42
CA ALA A 146 -13.19 17.19 -32.83
C ALA A 146 -14.22 18.26 -32.42
N ASP A 147 -15.29 18.45 -33.19
CA ASP A 147 -16.38 19.35 -32.80
C ASP A 147 -17.17 18.84 -31.59
N ASP A 148 -17.43 17.53 -31.50
CA ASP A 148 -18.11 16.92 -30.35
C ASP A 148 -17.34 17.12 -29.03
N LEU A 149 -16.00 17.12 -29.10
CA LEU A 149 -15.13 17.34 -27.93
C LEU A 149 -15.31 18.72 -27.30
N LYS A 150 -15.89 19.71 -28.01
CA LYS A 150 -16.20 21.03 -27.41
C LYS A 150 -17.23 20.94 -26.29
N ALA A 151 -18.00 19.85 -26.21
CA ALA A 151 -19.01 19.64 -25.18
C ALA A 151 -18.43 19.06 -23.86
N VAL A 152 -17.15 18.71 -23.83
CA VAL A 152 -16.50 18.06 -22.67
C VAL A 152 -15.14 18.66 -22.36
N ASP A 153 -14.78 18.65 -21.08
CA ASP A 153 -13.45 19.01 -20.60
C ASP A 153 -12.66 17.74 -20.23
N GLY A 154 -11.33 17.87 -20.14
CA GLY A 154 -10.43 16.79 -19.73
C GLY A 154 -9.78 16.04 -20.88
N ARG A 155 -9.02 14.99 -20.54
CA ARG A 155 -8.31 14.14 -21.50
C ARG A 155 -9.29 13.17 -22.15
N THR A 156 -9.27 13.06 -23.47
CA THR A 156 -10.19 12.23 -24.24
C THR A 156 -9.46 11.19 -25.08
N ALA A 157 -9.86 9.92 -24.93
CA ALA A 157 -9.47 8.84 -25.80
C ALA A 157 -10.43 8.71 -26.99
N VAL A 158 -9.95 8.87 -28.21
CA VAL A 158 -10.71 8.60 -29.43
C VAL A 158 -10.38 7.20 -29.91
N ILE A 159 -11.31 6.26 -29.74
CA ILE A 159 -11.14 4.86 -30.16
C ILE A 159 -11.75 4.71 -31.57
N LEU A 160 -10.90 4.58 -32.59
CA LEU A 160 -11.33 4.49 -33.98
C LEU A 160 -11.33 3.02 -34.43
N VAL A 161 -12.48 2.44 -34.76
CA VAL A 161 -12.59 1.04 -35.20
C VAL A 161 -13.00 1.00 -36.67
N SER A 162 -12.09 0.58 -37.55
CA SER A 162 -12.27 0.61 -39.00
C SER A 162 -11.30 -0.33 -39.71
N ASP A 163 -11.55 -0.65 -40.98
CA ASP A 163 -10.58 -1.36 -41.83
C ASP A 163 -9.51 -0.44 -42.43
N GLY A 164 -9.57 0.86 -42.15
CA GLY A 164 -8.51 1.84 -42.46
C GLY A 164 -8.50 2.31 -43.90
N ILE A 165 -9.47 1.88 -44.70
CA ILE A 165 -9.71 2.41 -46.04
C ILE A 165 -10.43 3.75 -45.87
N SER A 166 -9.93 4.80 -46.52
CA SER A 166 -10.44 6.17 -46.36
C SER A 166 -10.59 6.83 -47.71
N ASP A 167 -11.71 7.50 -47.94
CA ASP A 167 -11.97 8.28 -49.15
C ASP A 167 -11.40 9.71 -49.08
N ASP A 168 -10.95 10.14 -47.89
CA ASP A 168 -10.49 11.50 -47.60
C ASP A 168 -9.21 11.55 -46.73
N ASP A 169 -8.71 12.77 -46.47
CA ASP A 169 -7.49 13.04 -45.69
C ASP A 169 -7.70 12.88 -44.17
N ALA A 170 -7.79 11.63 -43.73
CA ALA A 170 -7.94 11.27 -42.33
C ALA A 170 -6.75 11.72 -41.45
N ALA A 171 -5.53 11.61 -41.98
CA ALA A 171 -4.32 11.98 -41.25
C ALA A 171 -4.25 13.49 -41.00
N GLY A 172 -4.60 14.32 -41.99
CA GLY A 172 -4.70 15.76 -41.79
C GLY A 172 -5.80 16.15 -40.81
N ALA A 173 -6.94 15.44 -40.79
CA ALA A 173 -7.99 15.67 -39.80
C ALA A 173 -7.51 15.34 -38.37
N ALA A 174 -6.81 14.22 -38.19
CA ALA A 174 -6.19 13.84 -36.92
C ALA A 174 -5.16 14.89 -36.45
N LEU A 175 -4.31 15.38 -37.36
CA LEU A 175 -3.34 16.44 -37.03
C LEU A 175 -4.04 17.73 -36.60
N ARG A 176 -5.12 18.14 -37.28
CA ARG A 176 -5.91 19.33 -36.89
C ARG A 176 -6.56 19.16 -35.51
N MET A 177 -7.09 17.97 -35.22
CA MET A 177 -7.60 17.65 -33.89
C MET A 177 -6.50 17.76 -32.83
N LYS A 178 -5.30 17.23 -33.10
CA LYS A 178 -4.15 17.38 -32.19
C LYS A 178 -3.74 18.84 -31.99
N GLN A 179 -3.72 19.64 -33.06
CA GLN A 179 -3.42 21.08 -32.96
C GLN A 179 -4.44 21.83 -32.10
N ALA A 180 -5.71 21.43 -32.15
CA ALA A 180 -6.77 22.06 -31.37
C ALA A 180 -6.75 21.68 -29.87
N TYR A 181 -6.41 20.42 -29.55
CA TYR A 181 -6.57 19.89 -28.19
C TYR A 181 -5.24 19.52 -27.48
N GLY A 182 -4.11 19.51 -28.18
CA GLY A 182 -2.81 19.17 -27.63
C GLY A 182 -2.80 17.78 -26.98
N ASP A 183 -2.23 17.66 -25.79
CA ASP A 183 -2.13 16.40 -25.05
C ASP A 183 -3.43 15.97 -24.36
N LYS A 184 -4.51 16.76 -24.52
CA LYS A 184 -5.84 16.38 -24.05
C LYS A 184 -6.51 15.36 -24.96
N VAL A 185 -5.97 15.04 -26.14
CA VAL A 185 -6.57 14.05 -27.04
C VAL A 185 -5.52 13.06 -27.52
N ALA A 186 -5.89 11.78 -27.54
CA ALA A 186 -5.14 10.71 -28.16
C ALA A 186 -6.08 9.82 -28.99
N ILE A 187 -5.61 9.36 -30.15
CA ILE A 187 -6.37 8.50 -31.07
C ILE A 187 -5.81 7.08 -30.99
N PHE A 188 -6.68 6.10 -30.76
CA PHE A 188 -6.36 4.68 -30.62
C PHE A 188 -7.07 3.88 -31.72
N PRO A 189 -6.47 3.76 -32.92
CA PRO A 189 -7.07 3.00 -34.01
C PRO A 189 -7.02 1.49 -33.76
N ILE A 190 -8.11 0.81 -34.08
CA ILE A 190 -8.23 -0.65 -34.12
C ILE A 190 -8.53 -1.03 -35.56
N LEU A 191 -7.56 -1.67 -36.21
CA LEU A 191 -7.69 -2.17 -37.58
C LEU A 191 -8.55 -3.44 -37.61
N ILE A 192 -9.60 -3.45 -38.42
CA ILE A 192 -10.42 -4.63 -38.69
C ILE A 192 -10.12 -5.15 -40.10
N GLY A 193 -9.49 -6.32 -40.18
CA GLY A 193 -9.00 -6.86 -41.44
C GLY A 193 -7.47 -6.84 -41.53
N ASP A 194 -6.96 -7.22 -42.69
CA ASP A 194 -5.53 -7.44 -42.96
C ASP A 194 -4.99 -6.59 -44.13
N ASP A 195 -5.78 -5.63 -44.63
CA ASP A 195 -5.37 -4.77 -45.74
C ASP A 195 -4.11 -3.95 -45.38
N PRO A 196 -3.01 -4.07 -46.15
CA PRO A 196 -1.77 -3.35 -45.86
C PRO A 196 -1.88 -1.82 -45.95
N ALA A 197 -2.74 -1.28 -46.83
CA ALA A 197 -3.00 0.14 -46.91
C ALA A 197 -3.81 0.62 -45.70
N GLY A 198 -4.83 -0.15 -45.31
CA GLY A 198 -5.60 0.07 -44.09
C GLY A 198 -4.70 0.14 -42.85
N LYS A 199 -3.81 -0.84 -42.69
CA LYS A 199 -2.82 -0.87 -41.61
C LYS A 199 -1.93 0.37 -41.59
N ARG A 200 -1.35 0.76 -42.73
CA ARG A 200 -0.52 1.96 -42.82
C ARG A 200 -1.29 3.23 -42.46
N ASN A 201 -2.56 3.32 -42.83
CA ASN A 201 -3.40 4.47 -42.49
C ASN A 201 -3.67 4.53 -40.99
N MET A 202 -3.98 3.40 -40.34
CA MET A 202 -4.17 3.34 -38.89
C MET A 202 -2.91 3.72 -38.11
N GLU A 203 -1.75 3.22 -38.53
CA GLU A 203 -0.47 3.60 -37.92
C GLU A 203 -0.17 5.09 -38.09
N LYS A 204 -0.50 5.68 -39.25
CA LYS A 204 -0.38 7.12 -39.48
C LYS A 204 -1.31 7.93 -38.56
N LEU A 205 -2.55 7.48 -38.37
CA LEU A 205 -3.51 8.14 -37.48
C LEU A 205 -3.04 8.12 -36.02
N ALA A 206 -2.55 6.97 -35.54
CA ALA A 206 -1.98 6.85 -34.20
C ALA A 206 -0.79 7.80 -34.00
N ARG A 207 0.11 7.89 -34.99
CA ARG A 207 1.27 8.81 -34.95
C ARG A 207 0.84 10.28 -35.00
N ALA A 208 -0.11 10.63 -35.86
CA ALA A 208 -0.63 11.99 -35.98
C ALA A 208 -1.34 12.45 -34.70
N GLY A 209 -1.98 11.53 -33.99
CA GLY A 209 -2.65 11.78 -32.73
C GLY A 209 -1.73 11.92 -31.51
N VAL A 210 -0.39 11.74 -31.64
CA VAL A 210 0.67 11.83 -30.60
C VAL A 210 0.16 11.55 -29.17
N GLY A 211 0.33 10.29 -28.74
CA GLY A 211 -0.12 9.80 -27.42
C GLY A 211 -1.01 8.56 -27.49
N GLY A 212 -1.38 8.13 -28.70
CA GLY A 212 -2.09 6.87 -28.96
C GLY A 212 -1.23 5.82 -29.66
N PHE A 213 -1.81 4.63 -29.84
CA PHE A 213 -1.19 3.50 -30.54
C PHE A 213 -2.23 2.83 -31.44
N SER A 214 -1.77 2.12 -32.47
CA SER A 214 -2.63 1.31 -33.33
C SER A 214 -2.60 -0.13 -32.84
N GLU A 215 -3.77 -0.77 -32.85
CA GLU A 215 -3.93 -2.20 -32.55
C GLU A 215 -4.69 -2.89 -33.70
N THR A 216 -4.67 -4.23 -33.74
CA THR A 216 -5.49 -5.00 -34.68
C THR A 216 -6.61 -5.72 -33.96
N GLY A 217 -7.76 -5.88 -34.61
CA GLY A 217 -8.85 -6.68 -34.07
C GLY A 217 -8.47 -8.15 -33.86
N ASP A 218 -7.46 -8.63 -34.58
CA ASP A 218 -6.91 -9.98 -34.43
C ASP A 218 -6.17 -10.19 -33.12
N ASN A 219 -5.61 -9.13 -32.56
CA ASN A 219 -4.99 -9.13 -31.24
C ASN A 219 -6.02 -8.92 -30.13
N LEU A 220 -7.26 -8.50 -30.44
CA LEU A 220 -8.30 -8.16 -29.47
C LEU A 220 -9.41 -9.21 -29.41
N VAL A 221 -9.01 -10.47 -29.28
CA VAL A 221 -9.95 -11.62 -29.33
C VAL A 221 -10.23 -12.19 -27.95
N THR A 222 -9.21 -12.24 -27.07
CA THR A 222 -9.35 -12.83 -25.73
C THR A 222 -9.66 -11.75 -24.67
N PRO A 223 -10.26 -12.14 -23.53
CA PRO A 223 -10.44 -11.23 -22.41
C PRO A 223 -9.17 -10.53 -21.95
N GLU A 224 -8.04 -11.25 -21.93
CA GLU A 224 -6.76 -10.73 -21.48
C GLU A 224 -6.23 -9.65 -22.43
N ASN A 225 -6.36 -9.85 -23.74
CA ASN A 225 -5.93 -8.83 -24.69
C ASN A 225 -6.82 -7.59 -24.69
N ILE A 226 -8.14 -7.76 -24.51
CA ILE A 226 -9.06 -6.63 -24.33
C ILE A 226 -8.71 -5.86 -23.05
N ALA A 227 -8.39 -6.57 -21.97
CA ALA A 227 -7.99 -5.96 -20.71
C ALA A 227 -6.68 -5.16 -20.82
N ASP A 228 -5.67 -5.70 -21.51
CA ASP A 228 -4.43 -5.00 -21.81
C ASP A 228 -4.67 -3.72 -22.63
N TYR A 229 -5.53 -3.78 -23.64
CA TYR A 229 -5.94 -2.60 -24.41
C TYR A 229 -6.63 -1.56 -23.53
N VAL A 230 -7.60 -1.98 -22.71
CA VAL A 230 -8.32 -1.09 -21.77
C VAL A 230 -7.36 -0.46 -20.76
N GLU A 231 -6.43 -1.23 -20.20
CA GLU A 231 -5.41 -0.72 -19.29
C GLU A 231 -4.58 0.37 -19.97
N LYS A 232 -4.06 0.13 -21.18
CA LYS A 232 -3.22 1.11 -21.90
C LYS A 232 -3.97 2.39 -22.29
N VAL A 233 -5.27 2.28 -22.59
CA VAL A 233 -6.10 3.43 -22.99
C VAL A 233 -6.52 4.25 -21.79
N PHE A 234 -7.06 3.60 -20.75
CA PHE A 234 -7.79 4.27 -19.67
C PHE A 234 -7.00 4.44 -18.37
N LEU A 235 -5.93 3.67 -18.16
CA LEU A 235 -5.16 3.65 -16.91
C LEU A 235 -3.74 4.19 -17.12
N ALA A 236 -3.25 4.91 -16.11
CA ALA A 236 -1.88 5.36 -16.02
C ALA A 236 -1.24 4.67 -14.81
N LYS A 237 -0.11 4.01 -15.01
CA LYS A 237 0.67 3.48 -13.90
C LYS A 237 1.19 4.65 -13.07
N VAL A 238 1.05 4.55 -11.77
CA VAL A 238 1.59 5.53 -10.84
C VAL A 238 3.09 5.30 -10.73
N THR A 239 3.87 6.38 -10.89
CA THR A 239 5.33 6.34 -10.70
C THR A 239 5.65 6.58 -9.23
N ASP A 240 6.57 5.77 -8.73
CA ASP A 240 7.16 5.79 -7.39
C ASP A 240 8.64 5.49 -7.65
N SER A 241 9.44 6.56 -7.69
CA SER A 241 10.80 6.57 -8.22
C SER A 241 11.84 6.00 -7.26
N ASP A 242 11.66 6.22 -5.96
CA ASP A 242 12.53 5.68 -4.91
C ASP A 242 11.99 4.37 -4.31
N GLY A 243 10.73 4.03 -4.58
CA GLY A 243 10.12 2.76 -4.20
C GLY A 243 9.76 2.68 -2.72
N ASP A 244 9.56 3.81 -2.07
CA ASP A 244 9.20 3.90 -0.66
C ASP A 244 7.71 3.57 -0.40
N GLY A 245 6.91 3.43 -1.47
CA GLY A 245 5.49 3.13 -1.45
C GLY A 245 4.58 4.36 -1.58
N VAL A 246 5.14 5.55 -1.73
CA VAL A 246 4.43 6.81 -1.94
C VAL A 246 4.67 7.29 -3.37
N PRO A 247 3.61 7.60 -4.15
CA PRO A 247 3.77 8.11 -5.51
C PRO A 247 4.56 9.41 -5.59
N ASP A 248 5.40 9.58 -6.62
CA ASP A 248 6.19 10.81 -6.88
C ASP A 248 5.36 12.11 -6.79
N SER A 249 4.08 12.03 -7.18
CA SER A 249 3.15 13.16 -7.15
C SER A 249 2.74 13.63 -5.75
N LYS A 250 2.95 12.79 -4.73
CA LYS A 250 2.61 13.01 -3.32
C LYS A 250 3.83 12.97 -2.41
N ASP A 251 4.91 12.38 -2.89
CA ASP A 251 6.18 12.27 -2.19
C ASP A 251 6.86 13.65 -2.04
N LYS A 252 7.18 14.00 -0.81
CA LYS A 252 7.89 15.22 -0.42
C LYS A 252 9.37 14.96 -0.11
N CYS A 253 9.75 13.69 0.01
CA CYS A 253 11.08 13.22 0.34
C CYS A 253 11.58 12.28 -0.76
N PRO A 254 11.78 12.79 -1.99
CA PRO A 254 12.30 11.97 -3.08
C PRO A 254 13.70 11.49 -2.71
N ASP A 255 13.93 10.19 -2.82
CA ASP A 255 15.13 9.43 -2.43
C ASP A 255 15.04 8.75 -1.04
N THR A 256 13.84 8.49 -0.53
CA THR A 256 13.68 7.66 0.67
C THR A 256 14.05 6.21 0.38
N PRO A 257 14.95 5.58 1.17
CA PRO A 257 15.34 4.21 0.92
C PRO A 257 14.17 3.21 1.04
N VAL A 258 14.07 2.31 0.05
CA VAL A 258 13.08 1.23 0.01
C VAL A 258 13.05 0.43 1.32
N GLY A 259 11.85 0.23 1.86
CA GLY A 259 11.60 -0.61 3.04
C GLY A 259 11.73 0.12 4.37
N ILE A 260 12.09 1.40 4.36
CA ILE A 260 11.97 2.27 5.53
C ILE A 260 10.49 2.62 5.73
N LYS A 261 10.09 2.79 6.98
CA LYS A 261 8.74 3.21 7.33
C LYS A 261 8.59 4.71 7.06
N VAL A 262 7.70 5.05 6.14
CA VAL A 262 7.41 6.43 5.74
C VAL A 262 6.02 6.87 6.18
N ASP A 263 5.82 8.17 6.27
CA ASP A 263 4.51 8.80 6.46
C ASP A 263 3.72 8.89 5.13
N GLU A 264 2.57 9.57 5.13
CA GLU A 264 1.75 9.75 3.93
C GLU A 264 2.39 10.62 2.83
N ASN A 265 3.53 11.26 3.13
CA ASN A 265 4.28 12.15 2.25
C ASN A 265 5.60 11.52 1.79
N GLY A 266 5.86 10.24 2.05
CA GLY A 266 7.11 9.57 1.64
C GLY A 266 8.30 9.91 2.54
N CYS A 267 8.07 10.57 3.68
CA CYS A 267 9.16 10.98 4.56
C CYS A 267 9.39 9.95 5.69
N PRO A 268 10.65 9.63 6.05
CA PRO A 268 10.94 8.76 7.18
C PRO A 268 10.31 9.27 8.49
N VAL A 269 9.77 8.34 9.27
CA VAL A 269 9.10 8.66 10.54
C VAL A 269 10.13 8.85 11.66
N ASP A 270 9.90 9.83 12.53
CA ASP A 270 10.57 10.04 13.81
C ASP A 270 9.50 9.88 14.90
N THR A 271 9.52 8.75 15.60
CA THR A 271 8.44 8.33 16.51
C THR A 271 8.48 9.08 17.85
N ASP A 272 9.65 9.39 18.40
CA ASP A 272 9.80 10.08 19.69
C ASP A 272 10.09 11.58 19.56
N GLY A 273 10.35 12.05 18.34
CA GLY A 273 10.45 13.47 18.01
C GLY A 273 11.76 14.09 18.48
N ASP A 274 12.81 13.30 18.65
CA ASP A 274 14.12 13.76 19.10
C ASP A 274 14.97 14.39 17.96
N GLY A 275 14.51 14.30 16.72
CA GLY A 275 15.16 14.81 15.53
C GLY A 275 15.97 13.78 14.75
N VAL A 276 15.99 12.51 15.17
CA VAL A 276 16.58 11.37 14.46
C VAL A 276 15.48 10.40 14.05
N THR A 277 15.45 10.03 12.77
CA THR A 277 14.41 9.17 12.22
C THR A 277 14.55 7.72 12.72
N ASP A 278 13.43 6.99 12.83
CA ASP A 278 13.33 5.62 13.37
C ASP A 278 14.35 4.64 12.75
N ASP A 279 14.72 4.83 11.49
CA ASP A 279 15.67 3.98 10.76
C ASP A 279 17.13 4.21 11.18
N ARG A 280 17.42 5.35 11.79
CA ARG A 280 18.75 5.79 12.23
C ARG A 280 18.88 5.86 13.75
N ASP A 281 17.77 5.86 14.46
CA ASP A 281 17.72 5.96 15.91
C ASP A 281 18.10 4.64 16.60
N GLN A 282 19.09 4.71 17.50
CA GLN A 282 19.57 3.61 18.33
C GLN A 282 19.01 3.64 19.75
N CYS A 283 18.36 4.73 20.14
CA CYS A 283 17.85 5.01 21.47
C CYS A 283 16.37 5.43 21.39
N PRO A 284 15.47 4.52 20.98
CA PRO A 284 14.05 4.83 20.88
C PRO A 284 13.46 5.20 22.24
N ASP A 285 12.47 6.10 22.21
CA ASP A 285 11.79 6.69 23.38
C ASP A 285 12.63 7.75 24.12
N THR A 286 13.51 8.46 23.43
CA THR A 286 14.19 9.62 23.99
C THR A 286 13.16 10.69 24.41
N PRO A 287 13.20 11.20 25.66
CA PRO A 287 12.23 12.20 26.08
C PRO A 287 12.31 13.46 25.22
N ALA A 288 11.15 14.03 24.88
CA ALA A 288 11.07 15.29 24.15
C ALA A 288 11.94 16.38 24.82
N ASP A 289 12.57 17.21 23.99
CA ASP A 289 13.53 18.27 24.36
C ASP A 289 14.89 17.80 24.92
N THR A 290 15.18 16.49 24.93
CA THR A 290 16.51 15.94 25.27
C THR A 290 17.51 16.21 24.14
N LYS A 291 18.71 16.69 24.45
CA LYS A 291 19.77 16.83 23.45
C LYS A 291 20.38 15.46 23.10
N VAL A 292 20.18 15.06 21.85
CA VAL A 292 20.69 13.80 21.30
C VAL A 292 21.90 13.97 20.39
N ASP A 293 22.65 12.88 20.22
CA ASP A 293 23.70 12.75 19.21
C ASP A 293 23.11 12.29 17.85
N GLU A 294 23.97 12.07 16.84
CA GLU A 294 23.56 11.64 15.49
C GLU A 294 22.85 10.27 15.43
N ARG A 295 22.76 9.56 16.55
CA ARG A 295 22.15 8.22 16.71
C ARG A 295 20.87 8.26 17.54
N GLY A 296 20.34 9.44 17.88
CA GLY A 296 19.14 9.59 18.71
C GLY A 296 19.39 9.36 20.21
N CYS A 297 20.66 9.25 20.63
CA CYS A 297 20.99 8.94 22.02
C CYS A 297 21.31 10.20 22.84
N PRO A 298 20.85 10.31 24.11
CA PRO A 298 21.17 11.44 24.97
C PRO A 298 22.67 11.68 25.11
N THR A 299 23.09 12.94 24.96
CA THR A 299 24.49 13.35 25.10
C THR A 299 25.00 13.17 26.54
N GLU A 300 26.32 13.03 26.73
CA GLU A 300 26.93 12.81 28.05
C GLU A 300 26.61 13.90 29.08
N GLU A 301 26.27 15.11 28.63
CA GLU A 301 25.88 16.24 29.49
C GLU A 301 24.46 16.07 30.07
N GLU A 302 23.59 15.32 29.38
CA GLU A 302 22.22 15.03 29.81
C GLU A 302 22.07 13.67 30.51
N LEU A 303 23.07 12.79 30.37
CA LEU A 303 23.19 11.61 31.22
C LEU A 303 23.42 12.04 32.68
N PRO A 304 22.75 11.40 33.67
CA PRO A 304 23.03 11.68 35.07
C PRO A 304 24.52 11.46 35.32
N ALA A 305 25.20 12.51 35.81
CA ALA A 305 26.65 12.58 35.91
C ALA A 305 27.29 11.25 36.39
N PRO A 306 28.42 10.83 35.78
CA PRO A 306 29.17 9.68 36.27
C PRO A 306 29.40 9.82 37.78
N ARG A 307 29.15 8.72 38.51
CA ARG A 307 29.19 8.64 39.98
C ARG A 307 30.29 9.55 40.56
N PRO A 308 30.00 10.44 41.52
CA PRO A 308 31.04 10.90 42.42
C PRO A 308 31.61 9.64 43.08
N VAL A 309 32.89 9.37 42.83
CA VAL A 309 33.64 8.35 43.55
C VAL A 309 33.61 8.75 45.01
N ILE A 310 32.88 8.01 45.84
CA ILE A 310 32.86 8.27 47.27
C ILE A 310 34.17 7.73 47.83
N GLU A 311 35.16 8.60 47.99
CA GLU A 311 36.27 8.33 48.91
C GLU A 311 35.70 8.28 50.34
N ASN A 312 35.84 7.13 50.99
CA ASN A 312 35.55 6.86 52.41
C ASN A 312 34.08 6.95 52.86
N CYS A 313 33.33 5.86 52.67
CA CYS A 313 32.03 5.60 53.30
C CYS A 313 32.11 5.17 54.80
N LEU A 314 33.09 5.64 55.58
CA LEU A 314 33.39 5.08 56.92
C LEU A 314 32.41 5.46 58.05
N GLU A 315 31.41 6.31 57.78
CA GLU A 315 30.42 6.70 58.80
C GLU A 315 29.10 5.96 58.59
N VAL A 316 28.85 4.92 59.40
CA VAL A 316 27.54 4.28 59.48
C VAL A 316 26.53 5.29 60.07
N PRO A 317 25.41 5.60 59.37
CA PRO A 317 24.44 6.58 59.85
C PRO A 317 23.89 6.19 61.22
N LYS A 318 23.72 7.19 62.11
CA LYS A 318 23.21 6.95 63.47
C LYS A 318 21.82 6.30 63.41
N GLY A 319 21.72 5.10 63.98
CA GLY A 319 20.47 4.37 64.16
C GLY A 319 20.15 3.31 63.10
N LEU A 320 21.06 3.07 62.15
CA LEU A 320 20.95 1.94 61.22
C LEU A 320 21.49 0.66 61.90
N LYS A 321 20.65 -0.37 62.06
CA LYS A 321 21.03 -1.65 62.69
C LYS A 321 21.36 -2.71 61.63
N ASP A 322 22.18 -3.70 62.00
CA ASP A 322 22.48 -4.91 61.20
C ASP A 322 23.04 -4.63 59.78
N VAL A 323 23.96 -3.66 59.71
CA VAL A 323 24.55 -3.17 58.47
C VAL A 323 25.74 -4.02 58.04
N LYS A 324 25.77 -4.46 56.78
CA LYS A 324 26.95 -5.11 56.18
C LYS A 324 27.83 -4.07 55.51
N ILE A 325 29.14 -4.21 55.64
CA ILE A 325 30.13 -3.36 54.96
C ILE A 325 30.72 -4.14 53.79
N ASP A 326 30.87 -3.49 52.64
CA ASP A 326 31.54 -4.06 51.47
C ASP A 326 33.04 -3.80 51.46
N ASP A 327 33.74 -4.34 50.46
CA ASP A 327 35.20 -4.21 50.35
C ASP A 327 35.67 -2.75 50.10
N ARG A 328 34.73 -1.84 49.80
CA ARG A 328 34.99 -0.39 49.63
C ARG A 328 34.76 0.38 50.94
N GLY A 329 34.37 -0.30 52.01
CA GLY A 329 34.01 0.34 53.28
C GLY A 329 32.63 0.97 53.29
N CYS A 330 31.79 0.73 52.27
CA CYS A 330 30.43 1.27 52.20
C CYS A 330 29.43 0.31 52.81
N TRP A 331 28.44 0.87 53.51
CA TRP A 331 27.36 0.08 54.05
C TRP A 331 26.36 -0.33 52.97
N ILE A 332 25.98 -1.60 52.98
CA ILE A 332 24.99 -2.20 52.08
C ILE A 332 23.74 -2.55 52.87
N LEU A 333 22.58 -2.18 52.35
CA LEU A 333 21.27 -2.62 52.83
C LEU A 333 20.84 -3.94 52.17
N GLU A 334 20.01 -4.71 52.86
CA GLU A 334 19.47 -5.94 52.28
C GLU A 334 18.65 -5.65 51.01
N ASN A 335 18.94 -6.41 49.96
CA ASN A 335 18.26 -6.32 48.67
C ASN A 335 16.77 -6.59 48.79
N VAL A 336 15.95 -5.75 48.14
CA VAL A 336 14.51 -5.99 48.00
C VAL A 336 14.27 -6.92 46.81
N LEU A 337 13.98 -8.20 47.05
CA LEU A 337 13.73 -9.17 45.96
C LEU A 337 12.29 -9.12 45.44
N PHE A 338 12.13 -9.43 44.14
CA PHE A 338 10.84 -9.39 43.45
C PHE A 338 10.46 -10.74 42.81
N ASP A 339 9.14 -10.95 42.69
CA ASP A 339 8.57 -12.00 41.86
C ASP A 339 8.87 -11.77 40.37
N SER A 340 8.87 -12.86 39.59
CA SER A 340 9.05 -12.79 38.14
C SER A 340 8.03 -11.85 37.51
N GLY A 341 8.49 -10.95 36.63
CA GLY A 341 7.64 -9.97 35.92
C GLY A 341 6.92 -8.93 36.81
N LYS A 342 7.17 -8.90 38.13
CA LYS A 342 6.49 -7.99 39.06
C LYS A 342 7.43 -6.91 39.62
N TRP A 343 6.83 -5.77 39.97
CA TRP A 343 7.46 -4.64 40.66
C TRP A 343 6.74 -4.26 41.97
N LYS A 344 5.81 -5.10 42.44
CA LYS A 344 5.17 -4.93 43.75
C LYS A 344 6.13 -5.38 44.86
N ILE A 345 6.41 -4.48 45.81
CA ILE A 345 7.22 -4.78 46.98
C ILE A 345 6.50 -5.82 47.85
N ARG A 346 7.20 -6.88 48.23
CA ARG A 346 6.66 -7.91 49.13
C ARG A 346 6.59 -7.38 50.57
N SER A 347 5.54 -7.74 51.30
CA SER A 347 5.25 -7.23 52.65
C SER A 347 6.39 -7.42 53.64
N LYS A 348 7.17 -8.50 53.53
CA LYS A 348 8.32 -8.75 54.39
C LYS A 348 9.39 -7.66 54.36
N TYR A 349 9.48 -6.86 53.28
CA TYR A 349 10.46 -5.78 53.16
C TYR A 349 9.97 -4.43 53.69
N TYR A 350 8.71 -4.31 54.14
CA TYR A 350 8.21 -3.04 54.66
C TYR A 350 8.87 -2.63 55.97
N ALA A 351 9.17 -3.57 56.86
CA ALA A 351 9.84 -3.25 58.13
C ALA A 351 11.22 -2.61 57.92
N GLN A 352 12.05 -3.18 57.03
CA GLN A 352 13.37 -2.62 56.71
C GLN A 352 13.28 -1.27 55.98
N LEU A 353 12.31 -1.10 55.08
CA LEU A 353 12.16 0.16 54.34
C LEU A 353 11.63 1.28 55.25
N ASP A 354 10.83 0.93 56.27
CA ASP A 354 10.40 1.85 57.31
C ASP A 354 11.57 2.29 58.20
N GLU A 355 12.47 1.37 58.54
CA GLU A 355 13.69 1.69 59.29
C GLU A 355 14.64 2.57 58.47
N LEU A 356 14.80 2.27 57.17
CA LEU A 356 15.57 3.11 56.26
C LEU A 356 14.98 4.53 56.18
N ALA A 357 13.67 4.66 56.00
CA ALA A 357 13.02 5.96 55.94
C ALA A 357 13.22 6.76 57.25
N LYS A 358 13.14 6.12 58.41
CA LYS A 358 13.46 6.75 59.71
C LYS A 358 14.91 7.20 59.78
N THR A 359 15.84 6.39 59.27
CA THR A 359 17.27 6.73 59.24
C THR A 359 17.54 7.91 58.32
N LEU A 360 16.95 7.94 57.13
CA LEU A 360 17.08 9.05 56.19
C LEU A 360 16.59 10.36 56.82
N LYS A 361 15.46 10.34 57.53
CA LYS A 361 14.96 11.53 58.24
C LYS A 361 15.90 12.05 59.33
N LYS A 362 16.65 11.17 59.99
CA LYS A 362 17.62 11.54 61.05
C LYS A 362 18.96 12.02 60.50
N ASN A 363 19.25 11.75 59.23
CA ASN A 363 20.52 12.06 58.58
C ASN A 363 20.21 12.85 57.29
N PRO A 364 19.96 14.17 57.36
CA PRO A 364 19.42 14.97 56.25
C PRO A 364 20.30 14.99 54.99
N ASP A 365 21.62 14.86 55.16
CA ASP A 365 22.61 14.93 54.07
C ASP A 365 22.78 13.60 53.31
N LEU A 366 22.22 12.51 53.85
CA LEU A 366 22.34 11.19 53.25
C LEU A 366 21.44 11.08 52.02
N GLN A 367 21.98 10.73 50.86
CA GLN A 367 21.18 10.41 49.68
C GLN A 367 21.23 8.91 49.39
N ILE A 368 20.26 8.40 48.64
CA ILE A 368 20.18 6.98 48.27
C ILE A 368 19.97 6.85 46.77
N MET A 369 20.82 6.06 46.12
CA MET A 369 20.62 5.54 44.79
C MET A 369 19.88 4.20 44.86
N ILE A 370 18.75 4.11 44.17
CA ILE A 370 17.86 2.95 44.14
C ILE A 370 18.04 2.26 42.79
N GLN A 371 18.67 1.10 42.80
CA GLN A 371 19.10 0.39 41.59
C GLN A 371 18.19 -0.79 41.32
N GLY A 372 17.47 -0.77 40.20
CA GLY A 372 16.62 -1.86 39.76
C GLY A 372 17.37 -2.86 38.89
N HIS A 373 17.12 -4.15 39.11
CA HIS A 373 17.70 -5.23 38.33
C HIS A 373 16.67 -6.32 38.01
N THR A 374 16.90 -7.07 36.94
CA THR A 374 16.09 -8.21 36.51
C THR A 374 16.94 -9.47 36.32
N ASP A 375 16.26 -10.60 36.13
CA ASP A 375 16.86 -11.75 35.47
C ASP A 375 16.86 -11.55 33.94
N ASN A 376 17.50 -12.46 33.22
CA ASN A 376 17.62 -12.40 31.76
C ASN A 376 16.40 -12.98 31.00
N ILE A 377 15.21 -13.00 31.61
CA ILE A 377 14.00 -13.52 30.95
C ILE A 377 13.23 -12.37 30.33
N GLY A 378 12.98 -12.43 29.02
CA GLY A 378 12.35 -11.37 28.24
C GLY A 378 13.35 -10.50 27.47
N SER A 379 12.86 -9.56 26.67
CA SER A 379 13.70 -8.66 25.87
C SER A 379 14.53 -7.70 26.74
N ALA A 380 15.55 -7.09 26.15
CA ALA A 380 16.33 -6.03 26.79
C ALA A 380 15.43 -4.84 27.17
N GLU A 381 14.63 -4.33 26.23
CA GLU A 381 13.58 -3.30 26.44
C GLU A 381 12.72 -3.60 27.67
N TYR A 382 12.13 -4.80 27.69
CA TYR A 382 11.19 -5.18 28.72
C TYR A 382 11.86 -5.17 30.10
N ASN A 383 13.08 -5.71 30.17
CA ASN A 383 13.83 -5.80 31.40
C ASN A 383 14.35 -4.44 31.87
N GLN A 384 14.72 -3.56 30.94
CA GLN A 384 15.11 -2.18 31.24
C GLN A 384 13.93 -1.47 31.93
N GLY A 385 12.77 -1.38 31.28
CA GLY A 385 11.59 -0.75 31.88
C GLY A 385 11.07 -1.45 33.14
N LEU A 386 11.19 -2.78 33.25
CA LEU A 386 10.83 -3.51 34.48
C LEU A 386 11.76 -3.16 35.65
N SER A 387 13.05 -3.01 35.38
CA SER A 387 14.03 -2.63 36.40
C SER A 387 13.78 -1.21 36.94
N GLU A 388 13.47 -0.27 36.07
CA GLU A 388 13.10 1.11 36.43
C GLU A 388 11.82 1.15 37.27
N ARG A 389 10.78 0.41 36.86
CA ARG A 389 9.53 0.28 37.63
C ARG A 389 9.77 -0.26 39.05
N ARG A 390 10.71 -1.20 39.22
CA ARG A 390 11.08 -1.71 40.56
C ARG A 390 11.78 -0.65 41.40
N ALA A 391 12.77 0.05 40.85
CA ALA A 391 13.46 1.13 41.54
C ALA A 391 12.46 2.23 41.95
N HIS A 392 11.61 2.64 41.03
CA HIS A 392 10.57 3.63 41.27
C HIS A 392 9.56 3.18 42.34
N ALA A 393 9.17 1.90 42.39
CA ALA A 393 8.28 1.38 43.43
C ALA A 393 8.88 1.56 44.85
N VAL A 394 10.18 1.32 45.02
CA VAL A 394 10.88 1.54 46.29
C VAL A 394 11.02 3.03 46.60
N MET A 395 11.33 3.86 45.60
CA MET A 395 11.36 5.32 45.75
C MET A 395 10.02 5.85 46.26
N MET A 396 8.91 5.43 45.63
CA MET A 396 7.57 5.86 46.00
C MET A 396 7.17 5.39 47.39
N TYR A 397 7.64 4.21 47.81
CA TYR A 397 7.44 3.74 49.18
C TYR A 397 8.15 4.64 50.20
N LEU A 398 9.43 4.98 49.97
CA LEU A 398 10.21 5.85 50.86
C LEU A 398 9.64 7.28 50.89
N LYS A 399 9.22 7.81 49.74
CA LYS A 399 8.51 9.09 49.63
C LYS A 399 7.23 9.10 50.46
N LYS A 400 6.41 8.04 50.36
CA LYS A 400 5.19 7.88 51.17
C LYS A 400 5.49 7.83 52.68
N LYS A 401 6.67 7.33 53.06
CA LYS A 401 7.15 7.35 54.45
C LYS A 401 7.77 8.69 54.86
N GLY A 402 7.79 9.69 53.98
CA GLY A 402 8.17 11.07 54.26
C GLY A 402 9.64 11.39 54.01
N VAL A 403 10.32 10.64 53.13
CA VAL A 403 11.66 11.00 52.64
C VAL A 403 11.53 11.99 51.48
N GLU A 404 12.35 13.04 51.47
CA GLU A 404 12.33 14.07 50.43
C GLU A 404 12.77 13.51 49.07
N PRO A 405 12.06 13.78 47.96
CA PRO A 405 12.38 13.23 46.64
C PRO A 405 13.79 13.54 46.15
N LYS A 406 14.30 14.75 46.39
CA LYS A 406 15.66 15.17 45.98
C LYS A 406 16.79 14.33 46.59
N ARG A 407 16.49 13.51 47.59
CA ARG A 407 17.45 12.61 48.26
C ARG A 407 17.42 11.18 47.73
N LEU A 408 16.53 10.90 46.78
CA LEU A 408 16.33 9.58 46.20
C LEU A 408 16.57 9.68 44.70
N SER A 409 17.51 8.90 44.20
CA SER A 409 17.75 8.73 42.77
C SER A 409 17.40 7.30 42.38
N THR A 410 16.92 7.08 41.17
CA THR A 410 16.59 5.75 40.67
C THR A 410 17.32 5.48 39.37
N VAL A 411 17.78 4.23 39.19
CA VAL A 411 18.34 3.76 37.93
C VAL A 411 17.89 2.32 37.69
N GLY A 412 17.54 2.00 36.45
CA GLY A 412 17.28 0.63 36.02
C GLY A 412 18.46 0.10 35.22
N TYR A 413 18.90 -1.13 35.53
CA TYR A 413 20.02 -1.77 34.83
C TYR A 413 19.58 -2.96 33.96
N GLY A 414 18.28 -3.27 33.90
CA GLY A 414 17.79 -4.52 33.34
C GLY A 414 18.54 -5.73 33.92
N PHE A 415 19.00 -6.62 33.04
CA PHE A 415 19.78 -7.81 33.42
C PHE A 415 21.30 -7.64 33.32
N LYS A 416 21.81 -6.42 33.09
CA LYS A 416 23.23 -6.16 32.79
C LYS A 416 24.17 -6.41 33.97
N ASN A 417 23.66 -6.36 35.21
CA ASN A 417 24.45 -6.50 36.45
C ASN A 417 23.92 -7.66 37.34
N PRO A 418 24.11 -8.94 36.95
CA PRO A 418 23.68 -10.09 37.73
C PRO A 418 24.58 -10.32 38.96
N VAL A 419 23.98 -10.74 40.07
CA VAL A 419 24.68 -11.13 41.32
C VAL A 419 24.72 -12.65 41.53
N ALA A 420 24.06 -13.40 40.64
CA ALA A 420 24.09 -14.85 40.60
C ALA A 420 23.87 -15.33 39.15
N SER A 421 24.21 -16.59 38.86
CA SER A 421 23.95 -17.18 37.54
C SER A 421 22.47 -17.09 37.16
N ASN A 422 22.21 -16.64 35.94
CA ASN A 422 20.86 -16.61 35.38
C ASN A 422 20.38 -17.98 34.88
N ASP A 423 21.18 -19.03 35.00
CA ASP A 423 20.84 -20.37 34.51
C ASP A 423 20.02 -21.16 35.53
N THR A 424 20.05 -20.75 36.79
CA THR A 424 19.32 -21.41 37.89
C THR A 424 18.11 -20.59 38.33
N LYS A 425 17.04 -21.26 38.76
CA LYS A 425 15.84 -20.59 39.31
C LYS A 425 16.20 -19.72 40.52
N GLN A 426 17.10 -20.21 41.36
CA GLN A 426 17.59 -19.52 42.55
C GLN A 426 18.39 -18.27 42.17
N GLY A 427 19.29 -18.36 41.18
CA GLY A 427 20.10 -17.22 40.76
C GLY A 427 19.27 -16.15 40.05
N LYS A 428 18.33 -16.53 39.17
CA LYS A 428 17.33 -15.59 38.62
C LYS A 428 16.54 -14.87 39.73
N ALA A 429 16.15 -15.58 40.78
CA ALA A 429 15.45 -14.98 41.92
C ALA A 429 16.29 -13.98 42.72
N LYS A 430 17.61 -14.17 42.78
CA LYS A 430 18.55 -13.20 43.37
C LYS A 430 18.77 -11.98 42.47
N ASN A 431 18.75 -12.16 41.15
CA ASN A 431 18.95 -11.07 40.18
C ASN A 431 17.76 -10.12 40.09
N ARG A 432 16.53 -10.62 40.29
CA ARG A 432 15.31 -9.81 40.40
C ARG A 432 15.27 -9.03 41.71
N ARG A 433 16.01 -7.92 41.78
CA ARG A 433 16.22 -7.17 43.02
C ARG A 433 16.17 -5.66 42.82
N VAL A 434 15.99 -4.96 43.91
CA VAL A 434 16.43 -3.57 44.07
C VAL A 434 17.57 -3.55 45.09
N GLN A 435 18.67 -2.91 44.70
CA GLN A 435 19.83 -2.63 45.53
C GLN A 435 19.80 -1.16 45.93
N LEU A 436 20.12 -0.87 47.20
CA LEU A 436 20.07 0.47 47.75
C LEU A 436 21.50 0.87 48.10
N GLU A 437 22.02 1.88 47.42
CA GLU A 437 23.39 2.38 47.64
C GLU A 437 23.36 3.78 48.25
N PRO A 438 24.05 4.02 49.36
CA PRO A 438 24.20 5.37 49.89
C PRO A 438 25.06 6.25 48.99
N MET A 439 24.65 7.50 48.88
CA MET A 439 25.40 8.57 48.22
C MET A 439 25.72 9.65 49.25
N LYS A 440 27.01 10.03 49.32
CA LYS A 440 27.45 11.20 50.08
C LYS A 440 27.42 12.38 49.12
N VAL A 441 26.75 13.46 49.51
CA VAL A 441 26.95 14.75 48.86
C VAL A 441 28.22 15.31 49.48
N ASN A 442 29.30 15.41 48.71
CA ASN A 442 30.40 16.28 49.12
C ASN A 442 29.84 17.72 49.08
N PRO A 443 29.91 18.47 50.20
CA PRO A 443 29.38 19.83 50.26
C PRO A 443 30.01 20.76 49.23
#